data_AF-A0A7S4BTR8-F1
#
_entry.id   AF-A0A7S4BTR8-F1
#
_cell.length_a   1.000
_cell.length_b   1.000
_cell.length_c   1.000
_cell.angle_alpha   90.00
_cell.angle_beta   90.00
_cell.angle_gamma   90.00
#
_symmetry.space_group_name_H-M   'P 1'
#
loop_
_entity.id
_entity.type
_entity.pdbx_description
1 polymer ?
#
loop_
_entity_poly.entity_id
_entity_poly.type
_entity_poly.pdbx_seq_one_letter_code
_entity_poly.pdbx_strand_id
1 'polypeptide(L)'
;MGAANSVQRRAPASHIVSDQKAAGNEAKQCAETEKPAGRATISTYNAIPNARKSPGHARTECEQPPPTKPGATKIQQFARCLMRGTRVATDGSPICVVGLCGRICRGSRPTDFETLLGPAEDQSEQEAARLTWLVGPDGLETLIKKAARSNTTAEAETTAALPPVINMLMSVGYTVLDTYRGIVKNGNSYLLVVMPAADMNARLATWDGLLEVLRECYPDLAPHLSSVWPDLERDSTTLGFDRLEHRYRSEGFPPLSGLHQASVSEHISRARLGELGAEGKLRTHHVRAWLFVAANVRKNFRGDGYTWLASGERGNQEWIMRNRRIDEMDSVTTVPLGQPTSDQVAK
;
A
#
# COMPACT_ATOMS: atom_id res chain seq x y z
N MET A 1 -65.33 -26.68 0.64
CA MET A 1 -64.05 -27.28 0.21
C MET A 1 -64.11 -27.46 -1.30
N GLY A 2 -63.32 -26.87 -2.19
CA GLY A 2 -62.31 -25.83 -2.15
C GLY A 2 -62.22 -25.29 -3.60
N ALA A 3 -62.26 -23.97 -3.78
CA ALA A 3 -62.24 -23.34 -5.10
C ALA A 3 -60.79 -23.13 -5.55
N ALA A 4 -60.42 -23.73 -6.68
CA ALA A 4 -59.12 -23.57 -7.32
C ALA A 4 -59.16 -22.36 -8.27
N ASN A 5 -58.42 -21.30 -7.92
CA ASN A 5 -58.16 -20.16 -8.79
C ASN A 5 -56.96 -20.45 -9.71
N SER A 6 -57.22 -20.45 -11.01
CA SER A 6 -56.22 -20.45 -12.08
C SER A 6 -55.76 -19.01 -12.34
N VAL A 7 -54.46 -18.74 -12.15
CA VAL A 7 -53.84 -17.45 -12.50
C VAL A 7 -52.91 -17.66 -13.68
N GLN A 8 -53.34 -17.17 -14.84
CA GLN A 8 -52.54 -16.98 -16.04
C GLN A 8 -51.43 -15.94 -15.76
N ARG A 9 -50.16 -16.30 -15.99
CA ARG A 9 -49.06 -15.32 -16.08
C ARG A 9 -48.72 -15.07 -17.55
N ARG A 10 -48.93 -13.82 -17.96
CA ARG A 10 -48.49 -13.23 -19.23
C ARG A 10 -46.97 -13.07 -19.25
N ALA A 11 -46.36 -13.38 -20.39
CA ALA A 11 -45.02 -12.94 -20.75
C ALA A 11 -45.01 -11.46 -21.15
N PRO A 12 -43.89 -10.72 -20.99
CA PRO A 12 -43.63 -9.54 -21.78
C PRO A 12 -42.56 -9.79 -22.83
N ALA A 13 -42.86 -9.25 -24.01
CA ALA A 13 -42.11 -9.31 -25.24
C ALA A 13 -40.87 -8.39 -25.23
N SER A 14 -39.96 -8.79 -26.12
CA SER A 14 -38.81 -8.07 -26.65
C SER A 14 -39.08 -6.62 -27.08
N HIS A 15 -38.14 -5.72 -26.79
CA HIS A 15 -37.89 -4.56 -27.63
C HIS A 15 -36.40 -4.40 -27.92
N ILE A 16 -36.09 -4.60 -29.20
CA ILE A 16 -34.88 -4.18 -29.90
C ILE A 16 -35.11 -2.72 -30.30
N VAL A 17 -34.17 -1.81 -29.97
CA VAL A 17 -33.82 -0.66 -30.83
C VAL A 17 -32.33 -0.36 -30.65
N SER A 18 -31.64 -0.45 -31.76
CA SER A 18 -30.28 -0.02 -32.09
C SER A 18 -30.10 1.50 -32.01
N ASP A 19 -28.89 1.96 -31.63
CA ASP A 19 -28.27 3.05 -32.39
C ASP A 19 -26.74 3.03 -32.26
N GLN A 20 -26.11 2.86 -33.41
CA GLN A 20 -24.68 3.03 -33.66
C GLN A 20 -24.43 4.51 -33.98
N LYS A 21 -23.38 5.10 -33.42
CA LYS A 21 -22.68 6.23 -34.06
C LYS A 21 -21.19 6.11 -33.84
N ALA A 22 -20.51 5.89 -34.97
CA ALA A 22 -19.07 5.89 -35.13
C ALA A 22 -18.56 7.29 -35.49
N ALA A 23 -17.44 7.67 -34.89
CA ALA A 23 -16.45 8.63 -35.39
C ALA A 23 -15.15 8.27 -34.62
N GLY A 24 -14.00 7.97 -35.20
CA GLY A 24 -13.43 8.43 -36.47
C GLY A 24 -12.46 9.57 -36.18
N ASN A 25 -11.17 9.24 -36.00
CA ASN A 25 -9.96 10.05 -36.28
C ASN A 25 -8.80 9.50 -35.43
N GLU A 26 -7.85 8.79 -36.01
CA GLU A 26 -6.76 9.19 -36.92
C GLU A 26 -5.44 9.32 -36.16
N ALA A 27 -4.48 8.57 -36.66
CA ALA A 27 -3.16 8.37 -36.12
C ALA A 27 -2.23 9.55 -36.44
N LYS A 28 -1.32 9.86 -35.51
CA LYS A 28 -0.03 10.45 -35.86
C LYS A 28 1.08 9.74 -35.09
N GLN A 29 1.81 8.92 -35.84
CA GLN A 29 3.17 8.51 -35.54
C GLN A 29 4.08 9.74 -35.55
N CYS A 30 4.92 9.88 -34.54
CA CYS A 30 6.24 10.50 -34.66
C CYS A 30 7.23 9.55 -34.00
N ALA A 31 8.01 8.88 -34.84
CA ALA A 31 9.20 8.16 -34.44
C ALA A 31 10.37 9.15 -34.48
N GLU A 32 11.09 9.33 -33.37
CA GLU A 32 12.45 9.85 -33.40
C GLU A 32 13.36 8.88 -32.66
N THR A 33 14.26 8.32 -33.44
CA THR A 33 15.39 7.50 -33.05
C THR A 33 16.57 8.39 -32.74
N GLU A 34 17.10 8.34 -31.51
CA GLU A 34 18.46 8.80 -31.23
C GLU A 34 19.29 7.70 -30.55
N LYS A 35 20.46 7.47 -31.14
CA LYS A 35 21.48 6.50 -30.74
C LYS A 35 22.16 6.91 -29.42
N PRO A 36 22.61 5.95 -28.60
CA PRO A 36 23.50 6.23 -27.49
C PRO A 36 24.97 6.25 -27.94
N ALA A 37 25.69 7.32 -27.62
CA ALA A 37 27.14 7.39 -27.64
C ALA A 37 27.62 7.84 -26.25
N GLY A 38 28.56 7.12 -25.64
CA GLY A 38 29.19 7.60 -24.41
C GLY A 38 29.71 6.52 -23.47
N ARG A 39 30.67 5.72 -23.96
CA ARG A 39 31.52 4.83 -23.17
C ARG A 39 32.40 5.69 -22.26
N ALA A 40 32.22 5.64 -20.95
CA ALA A 40 33.11 6.27 -19.97
C ALA A 40 33.87 5.21 -19.16
N THR A 41 35.16 5.46 -19.07
CA THR A 41 36.27 4.63 -18.63
C THR A 41 36.30 4.35 -17.13
N ILE A 42 36.68 3.11 -16.82
CA ILE A 42 37.13 2.64 -15.50
C ILE A 42 38.41 3.40 -15.14
N SER A 43 38.40 4.13 -14.03
CA SER A 43 39.60 4.72 -13.43
C SER A 43 39.93 3.98 -12.13
N THR A 44 40.97 3.16 -12.21
CA THR A 44 41.61 2.46 -11.11
C THR A 44 42.48 3.44 -10.33
N TYR A 45 42.24 3.62 -9.04
CA TYR A 45 43.23 4.21 -8.13
C TYR A 45 43.92 3.12 -7.32
N ASN A 46 45.25 3.16 -7.44
CA ASN A 46 46.21 2.32 -6.77
C ASN A 46 46.29 2.57 -5.26
N ALA A 47 46.64 1.50 -4.57
CA ALA A 47 47.16 1.44 -3.21
C ALA A 47 48.42 2.30 -2.99
N ILE A 48 48.75 2.60 -1.72
CA ILE A 48 49.95 2.16 -0.92
C ILE A 48 50.19 3.29 0.13
N PRO A 49 50.92 3.16 1.29
CA PRO A 49 51.29 2.02 2.16
C PRO A 49 50.97 2.21 3.66
N ASN A 50 51.13 1.10 4.39
CA ASN A 50 51.51 0.97 5.80
C ASN A 50 52.37 2.09 6.40
N ALA A 51 52.01 2.54 7.61
CA ALA A 51 52.93 3.17 8.56
C ALA A 51 52.68 2.72 10.01
N ARG A 52 53.63 1.92 10.49
CA ARG A 52 54.24 1.83 11.85
C ARG A 52 53.35 1.90 13.10
N LYS A 53 53.41 0.78 13.83
CA LYS A 53 53.10 0.61 15.26
C LYS A 53 54.06 1.43 16.13
N SER A 54 53.51 2.11 17.14
CA SER A 54 54.21 2.56 18.35
C SER A 54 53.44 2.06 19.58
N PRO A 55 54.11 1.62 20.66
CA PRO A 55 53.46 0.98 21.79
C PRO A 55 53.11 1.96 22.92
N GLY A 56 52.00 1.65 23.59
CA GLY A 56 51.80 1.93 25.02
C GLY A 56 51.12 3.25 25.33
N HIS A 57 49.87 3.17 25.80
CA HIS A 57 49.38 3.76 27.04
C HIS A 57 48.00 3.17 27.32
N ALA A 58 47.89 2.35 28.37
CA ALA A 58 46.63 1.80 28.84
C ALA A 58 45.77 2.93 29.39
N ARG A 59 44.82 3.42 28.57
CA ARG A 59 43.70 4.24 29.02
C ARG A 59 42.54 3.29 29.28
N THR A 60 41.96 3.41 30.46
CA THR A 60 40.66 2.86 30.83
C THR A 60 39.65 3.24 29.75
N GLU A 61 39.25 2.27 28.94
CA GLU A 61 38.24 2.44 27.91
C GLU A 61 36.92 2.77 28.61
N CYS A 62 36.57 4.05 28.60
CA CYS A 62 35.20 4.48 28.78
C CYS A 62 34.44 3.85 27.62
N GLU A 63 33.63 2.81 27.91
CA GLU A 63 32.80 2.12 26.92
C GLU A 63 32.07 3.19 26.09
N GLN A 64 32.56 3.42 24.87
CA GLN A 64 31.83 4.23 23.93
C GLN A 64 30.62 3.39 23.52
N PRO A 65 29.40 3.95 23.61
CA PRO A 65 28.22 3.24 23.14
C PRO A 65 28.47 2.79 21.70
N PRO A 66 28.09 1.56 21.34
CA PRO A 66 28.38 1.01 20.03
C PRO A 66 27.92 1.98 18.95
N PRO A 67 28.70 2.16 17.87
CA PRO A 67 28.36 3.09 16.80
C PRO A 67 26.95 2.76 16.30
N THR A 68 26.03 3.70 16.48
CA THR A 68 24.64 3.53 16.02
C THR A 68 24.66 3.38 14.51
N LYS A 69 23.98 2.34 14.01
CA LYS A 69 23.86 2.10 12.55
C LYS A 69 23.36 3.41 11.89
N PRO A 70 23.98 3.89 10.79
CA PRO A 70 23.62 5.16 10.14
C PRO A 70 22.14 5.31 9.75
N GLY A 71 21.39 4.22 9.63
CA GLY A 71 19.94 4.23 9.40
C GLY A 71 19.10 4.52 10.64
N ALA A 72 19.55 4.12 11.83
CA ALA A 72 18.81 4.33 13.08
C ALA A 72 18.65 5.82 13.43
N THR A 73 19.62 6.64 13.05
CA THR A 73 19.57 8.10 13.26
C THR A 73 18.53 8.77 12.37
N LYS A 74 18.37 8.34 11.11
CA LYS A 74 17.40 8.93 10.17
C LYS A 74 15.94 8.66 10.58
N ILE A 75 15.61 7.42 10.96
CA ILE A 75 14.25 7.06 11.38
C ILE A 75 13.88 7.83 12.66
N GLN A 76 14.80 7.89 13.64
CA GLN A 76 14.57 8.63 14.87
C GLN A 76 14.43 10.14 14.63
N GLN A 77 15.23 10.71 13.72
CA GLN A 77 15.08 12.11 13.31
C GLN A 77 13.71 12.35 12.68
N PHE A 78 13.26 11.49 11.76
CA PHE A 78 11.92 11.56 11.16
C PHE A 78 10.84 11.56 12.25
N ALA A 79 10.88 10.58 13.15
CA ALA A 79 9.89 10.43 14.21
C ALA A 79 9.82 11.66 15.12
N ARG A 80 10.97 12.18 15.57
CA ARG A 80 11.03 13.40 16.40
C ARG A 80 10.42 14.60 15.67
N CYS A 81 10.70 14.74 14.39
CA CYS A 81 10.22 15.87 13.62
C CYS A 81 8.71 15.81 13.35
N LEU A 82 8.19 14.61 13.06
CA LEU A 82 6.76 14.38 12.92
C LEU A 82 6.03 14.71 14.23
N MET A 83 6.53 14.23 15.38
CA MET A 83 5.95 14.51 16.69
C MET A 83 6.02 15.99 17.09
N ARG A 84 7.08 16.70 16.70
CA ARG A 84 7.24 18.14 16.96
C ARG A 84 6.52 19.02 15.95
N GLY A 85 6.00 18.47 14.85
CA GLY A 85 5.51 19.23 13.71
C GLY A 85 6.56 20.21 13.18
N THR A 86 7.78 19.74 12.95
CA THR A 86 8.85 20.54 12.35
C THR A 86 9.39 19.85 11.10
N ARG A 87 9.90 20.65 10.16
CA ARG A 87 10.56 20.16 8.93
C ARG A 87 12.08 20.09 9.08
N VAL A 88 12.57 20.46 10.25
CA VAL A 88 13.99 20.69 10.52
C VAL A 88 14.44 19.75 11.63
N ALA A 89 15.54 19.03 11.40
CA ALA A 89 16.20 18.21 12.39
C ALA A 89 16.79 19.06 13.53
N THR A 90 17.30 18.41 14.56
CA THR A 90 17.81 19.10 15.78
C THR A 90 19.04 19.97 15.48
N ASP A 91 19.77 19.67 14.42
CA ASP A 91 20.93 20.42 13.94
C ASP A 91 20.57 21.55 12.96
N GLY A 92 19.28 21.79 12.69
CA GLY A 92 18.82 22.81 11.76
C GLY A 92 18.84 22.39 10.28
N SER A 93 19.22 21.15 9.97
CA SER A 93 19.14 20.62 8.60
C SER A 93 17.71 20.20 8.20
N PRO A 94 17.32 20.32 6.91
CA PRO A 94 16.04 19.80 6.45
C PRO A 94 16.01 18.26 6.53
N ILE A 95 14.86 17.70 6.92
CA ILE A 95 14.71 16.25 7.02
C ILE A 95 14.69 15.63 5.62
N CYS A 96 15.55 14.66 5.40
CA CYS A 96 15.60 13.89 4.16
C CYS A 96 14.95 12.53 4.36
N VAL A 97 13.76 12.33 3.79
CA VAL A 97 13.00 11.07 3.89
C VAL A 97 13.38 10.11 2.76
N VAL A 98 14.66 9.85 2.56
CA VAL A 98 15.14 8.96 1.49
C VAL A 98 15.46 7.57 2.03
N GLY A 99 14.96 6.53 1.35
CA GLY A 99 15.16 5.13 1.73
C GLY A 99 14.29 4.66 2.89
N LEU A 100 13.31 5.48 3.30
CA LEU A 100 12.32 5.15 4.33
C LEU A 100 10.97 4.85 3.69
N CYS A 101 10.22 3.94 4.29
CA CYS A 101 8.81 3.72 4.03
C CYS A 101 8.08 3.60 5.38
N GLY A 102 6.75 3.64 5.35
CA GLY A 102 5.98 3.46 6.57
C GLY A 102 4.62 2.84 6.37
N ARG A 103 4.09 2.24 7.43
CA ARG A 103 2.76 1.67 7.48
C ARG A 103 1.93 2.39 8.53
N ILE A 104 0.73 2.79 8.16
CA ILE A 104 -0.24 3.29 9.13
C ILE A 104 -1.13 2.12 9.57
N CYS A 105 -0.93 1.69 10.80
CA CYS A 105 -1.78 0.73 11.48
C CYS A 105 -2.95 1.47 12.15
N ARG A 106 -4.13 0.86 12.14
CA ARG A 106 -5.36 1.38 12.76
C ARG A 106 -5.87 0.33 13.73
N GLY A 107 -6.17 0.66 14.98
CA GLY A 107 -6.67 -0.30 15.96
C GLY A 107 -7.25 0.35 17.20
N SER A 108 -8.02 -0.38 17.99
CA SER A 108 -8.61 0.09 19.26
C SER A 108 -8.00 -0.59 20.48
N ARG A 109 -7.25 -1.69 20.27
CA ARG A 109 -6.56 -2.45 21.33
C ARG A 109 -5.08 -2.59 21.04
N PRO A 110 -4.22 -2.81 22.05
CA PRO A 110 -2.79 -3.04 21.85
C PRO A 110 -2.47 -4.17 20.87
N THR A 111 -3.24 -5.28 20.92
CA THR A 111 -3.07 -6.44 20.03
C THR A 111 -3.27 -6.12 18.56
N ASP A 112 -4.05 -5.09 18.26
CA ASP A 112 -4.32 -4.63 16.89
C ASP A 112 -3.07 -3.98 16.25
N PHE A 113 -2.04 -3.67 17.06
CA PHE A 113 -0.77 -3.08 16.64
C PHE A 113 0.39 -4.06 16.75
N GLU A 114 0.14 -5.37 16.85
CA GLU A 114 1.21 -6.39 16.85
C GLU A 114 1.79 -6.64 15.46
N THR A 115 1.01 -6.43 14.38
CA THR A 115 1.45 -6.64 13.00
C THR A 115 1.22 -5.42 12.13
N LEU A 116 1.86 -5.38 10.96
CA LEU A 116 1.70 -4.28 10.00
C LEU A 116 0.32 -4.23 9.33
N LEU A 117 -0.52 -5.27 9.43
CA LEU A 117 -1.85 -5.26 8.82
C LEU A 117 -2.89 -4.52 9.65
N GLY A 118 -2.72 -4.49 10.97
CA GLY A 118 -3.76 -4.05 11.89
C GLY A 118 -4.68 -5.20 12.34
N PRO A 119 -5.84 -4.88 12.95
CA PRO A 119 -6.85 -5.87 13.30
C PRO A 119 -7.46 -6.40 12.00
N ALA A 120 -7.42 -7.71 11.83
CA ALA A 120 -8.31 -8.36 10.88
C ALA A 120 -9.68 -8.49 11.54
N GLU A 121 -10.75 -8.21 10.78
CA GLU A 121 -12.11 -8.42 11.29
C GLU A 121 -12.43 -9.92 11.38
N ASP A 122 -11.74 -10.73 10.57
CA ASP A 122 -11.78 -12.19 10.59
C ASP A 122 -10.35 -12.78 10.52
N GLN A 123 -10.10 -13.84 11.27
CA GLN A 123 -8.87 -14.63 11.23
C GLN A 123 -8.56 -15.14 9.81
N SER A 124 -9.59 -15.37 8.99
CA SER A 124 -9.44 -15.72 7.57
C SER A 124 -8.80 -14.60 6.73
N GLU A 125 -9.06 -13.33 7.03
CA GLU A 125 -8.43 -12.17 6.38
C GLU A 125 -6.97 -12.03 6.79
N GLN A 126 -6.67 -12.32 8.07
CA GLN A 126 -5.31 -12.26 8.61
C GLN A 126 -4.43 -13.39 8.06
N GLU A 127 -4.98 -14.58 7.87
CA GLU A 127 -4.29 -15.69 7.20
C GLU A 127 -4.15 -15.47 5.69
N ALA A 128 -5.12 -14.79 5.07
CA ALA A 128 -5.12 -14.48 3.64
C ALA A 128 -4.12 -13.39 3.28
N ALA A 129 -4.03 -12.31 4.08
CA ALA A 129 -3.15 -11.19 3.79
C ALA A 129 -1.72 -11.48 4.31
N ARG A 130 -0.87 -12.00 3.43
CA ARG A 130 0.54 -12.25 3.75
C ARG A 130 1.47 -11.09 3.38
N LEU A 131 0.92 -10.03 2.80
CA LEU A 131 1.65 -8.84 2.37
C LEU A 131 1.00 -7.58 2.93
N THR A 132 1.76 -6.50 3.00
CA THR A 132 1.30 -5.19 3.48
C THR A 132 1.71 -4.09 2.51
N TRP A 133 0.88 -3.04 2.47
CA TRP A 133 1.09 -1.85 1.66
C TRP A 133 1.66 -0.73 2.51
N LEU A 134 2.70 -0.10 2.02
CA LEU A 134 3.47 0.93 2.70
C LEU A 134 3.37 2.24 1.92
N VAL A 135 3.36 3.33 2.66
CA VAL A 135 3.54 4.69 2.17
C VAL A 135 5.02 4.91 1.89
N GLY A 136 5.34 5.41 0.70
CA GLY A 136 6.70 5.73 0.29
C GLY A 136 7.27 7.00 0.93
N PRO A 137 8.54 7.32 0.59
CA PRO A 137 9.24 8.56 0.97
C PRO A 137 8.43 9.85 0.90
N ASP A 138 7.72 10.06 -0.20
CA ASP A 138 6.96 11.26 -0.52
C ASP A 138 5.68 11.40 0.33
N GLY A 139 4.99 10.29 0.59
CA GLY A 139 3.86 10.27 1.50
C GLY A 139 4.29 10.54 2.95
N LEU A 140 5.42 9.97 3.38
CA LEU A 140 6.01 10.27 4.70
C LEU A 140 6.41 11.75 4.83
N GLU A 141 7.00 12.34 3.79
CA GLU A 141 7.30 13.78 3.75
C GLU A 141 6.01 14.62 3.83
N THR A 142 4.95 14.19 3.16
CA THR A 142 3.63 14.82 3.21
C THR A 142 3.05 14.83 4.62
N LEU A 143 3.20 13.72 5.38
CA LEU A 143 2.78 13.66 6.78
C LEU A 143 3.52 14.70 7.64
N ILE A 144 4.84 14.83 7.51
CA ILE A 144 5.61 15.87 8.22
C ILE A 144 5.13 17.27 7.82
N LYS A 145 4.94 17.52 6.52
CA LYS A 145 4.48 18.82 6.01
C LYS A 145 3.13 19.22 6.60
N LYS A 146 2.22 18.26 6.77
CA LYS A 146 0.90 18.44 7.37
C LYS A 146 0.99 18.66 8.88
N ALA A 147 1.75 17.82 9.59
CA ALA A 147 2.00 18.00 11.03
C ALA A 147 2.57 19.38 11.35
N ALA A 148 3.51 19.88 10.53
CA ALA A 148 4.10 21.20 10.73
C ALA A 148 3.11 22.37 10.52
N ARG A 149 2.19 22.24 9.56
CA ARG A 149 1.15 23.27 9.32
C ARG A 149 0.14 23.30 10.46
N SER A 150 -0.22 22.14 11.02
CA SER A 150 -1.15 22.07 12.15
C SER A 150 -0.62 22.76 13.41
N ASN A 151 0.70 22.94 13.55
CA ASN A 151 1.30 23.64 14.68
C ASN A 151 1.45 25.15 14.47
N THR A 152 1.33 25.66 13.24
CA THR A 152 1.36 27.10 12.95
C THR A 152 -0.05 27.66 13.01
N THR A 153 -0.34 28.35 14.12
CA THR A 153 -1.64 28.81 14.65
C THR A 153 -2.48 29.76 13.77
N ALA A 154 -2.18 29.97 12.48
CA ALA A 154 -2.93 30.89 11.64
C ALA A 154 -4.15 30.28 10.91
N GLU A 155 -4.20 28.95 10.73
CA GLU A 155 -5.32 28.24 10.08
C GLU A 155 -6.33 27.65 11.08
N ALA A 156 -6.13 27.83 12.39
CA ALA A 156 -6.96 27.23 13.43
C ALA A 156 -8.33 27.94 13.62
N GLU A 157 -8.49 29.17 13.13
CA GLU A 157 -9.63 30.03 13.51
C GLU A 157 -10.74 30.13 12.46
N THR A 158 -10.65 29.47 11.31
CA THR A 158 -11.68 29.58 10.26
C THR A 158 -12.22 28.22 9.82
N THR A 159 -13.44 27.92 10.28
CA THR A 159 -14.36 26.87 9.78
C THR A 159 -14.00 25.42 10.09
N ALA A 160 -14.76 24.79 10.99
CA ALA A 160 -14.92 23.33 11.18
C ALA A 160 -13.71 22.46 10.78
N ALA A 161 -12.52 22.81 11.26
CA ALA A 161 -11.29 22.16 10.82
C ALA A 161 -11.30 20.70 11.31
N LEU A 162 -11.15 19.76 10.39
CA LEU A 162 -10.99 18.34 10.71
C LEU A 162 -9.80 18.18 11.68
N PRO A 163 -9.87 17.24 12.65
CA PRO A 163 -8.74 16.94 13.52
C PRO A 163 -7.44 16.73 12.72
N PRO A 164 -6.28 17.21 13.21
CA PRO A 164 -5.00 17.15 12.47
C PRO A 164 -4.66 15.75 11.93
N VAL A 165 -4.97 14.71 12.70
CA VAL A 165 -4.80 13.31 12.28
C VAL A 165 -5.60 12.98 11.01
N ILE A 166 -6.84 13.46 10.89
CA ILE A 166 -7.66 13.21 9.69
C ILE A 166 -7.02 13.86 8.47
N ASN A 167 -6.54 15.10 8.60
CA ASN A 167 -5.85 15.80 7.51
C ASN A 167 -4.55 15.08 7.07
N MET A 168 -3.82 14.50 8.03
CA MET A 168 -2.64 13.68 7.73
C MET A 168 -3.03 12.40 6.99
N LEU A 169 -4.01 11.65 7.49
CA LEU A 169 -4.46 10.39 6.89
C LEU A 169 -5.02 10.58 5.47
N MET A 170 -5.81 11.64 5.25
CA MET A 170 -6.33 11.98 3.92
C MET A 170 -5.21 12.25 2.91
N SER A 171 -4.12 12.88 3.34
CA SER A 171 -2.99 13.20 2.46
C SER A 171 -2.24 11.97 1.96
N VAL A 172 -2.47 10.81 2.57
CA VAL A 172 -1.90 9.52 2.19
C VAL A 172 -2.96 8.51 1.74
N GLY A 173 -4.13 9.00 1.30
CA GLY A 173 -5.12 8.19 0.58
C GLY A 173 -6.29 7.66 1.42
N TYR A 174 -6.38 7.98 2.71
CA TYR A 174 -7.55 7.61 3.52
C TYR A 174 -8.76 8.50 3.17
N THR A 175 -9.96 7.93 3.23
CA THR A 175 -11.20 8.71 3.04
C THR A 175 -11.60 9.43 4.33
N VAL A 176 -12.23 10.59 4.21
CA VAL A 176 -12.76 11.35 5.36
C VAL A 176 -13.73 10.48 6.15
N LEU A 177 -14.66 9.83 5.46
CA LEU A 177 -15.76 9.09 6.08
C LEU A 177 -15.25 7.86 6.86
N ASP A 178 -14.33 7.09 6.28
CA ASP A 178 -13.78 5.90 6.94
C ASP A 178 -12.89 6.29 8.12
N THR A 179 -12.12 7.36 7.96
CA THR A 179 -11.26 7.89 9.02
C THR A 179 -12.10 8.41 10.19
N TYR A 180 -13.10 9.24 9.90
CA TYR A 180 -13.99 9.81 10.90
C TYR A 180 -14.76 8.71 11.64
N ARG A 181 -15.36 7.76 10.93
CA ARG A 181 -16.03 6.60 11.55
C ARG A 181 -15.07 5.79 12.41
N GLY A 182 -13.85 5.55 11.90
CA GLY A 182 -12.83 4.83 12.65
C GLY A 182 -12.49 5.51 13.98
N ILE A 183 -12.22 6.81 13.97
CA ILE A 183 -11.84 7.57 15.16
C ILE A 183 -13.03 7.75 16.11
N VAL A 184 -14.10 8.36 15.60
CA VAL A 184 -15.22 8.84 16.43
C VAL A 184 -16.14 7.71 16.86
N LYS A 185 -16.51 6.81 15.93
CA LYS A 185 -17.48 5.76 16.23
C LYS A 185 -16.81 4.52 16.86
N ASN A 186 -15.64 4.15 16.37
CA ASN A 186 -15.00 2.89 16.76
C ASN A 186 -13.89 3.07 17.80
N GLY A 187 -13.54 4.31 18.18
CA GLY A 187 -12.47 4.59 19.12
C GLY A 187 -11.09 4.18 18.61
N ASN A 188 -10.90 4.11 17.29
CA ASN A 188 -9.63 3.69 16.73
C ASN A 188 -8.54 4.75 16.93
N SER A 189 -7.37 4.28 17.33
CA SER A 189 -6.12 5.00 17.28
C SER A 189 -5.32 4.62 16.03
N TYR A 190 -4.38 5.47 15.65
CA TYR A 190 -3.51 5.25 14.49
C TYR A 190 -2.05 5.26 14.92
N LEU A 191 -1.29 4.31 14.40
CA LEU A 191 0.15 4.17 14.66
C LEU A 191 0.88 4.14 13.33
N LEU A 192 1.80 5.08 13.12
CA LEU A 192 2.72 5.04 12.00
C LEU A 192 3.94 4.22 12.38
N VAL A 193 4.19 3.12 11.69
CA VAL A 193 5.43 2.34 11.78
C VAL A 193 6.34 2.77 10.64
N VAL A 194 7.53 3.29 10.94
CA VAL A 194 8.51 3.78 9.97
C VAL A 194 9.72 2.86 9.96
N MET A 195 10.20 2.51 8.77
CA MET A 195 11.26 1.53 8.58
C MET A 195 12.11 1.85 7.34
N PRO A 196 13.38 1.40 7.28
CA PRO A 196 14.19 1.44 6.07
C PRO A 196 13.64 0.44 5.06
N ALA A 197 13.36 0.91 3.84
CA ALA A 197 12.80 0.06 2.80
C ALA A 197 13.72 -1.12 2.45
N ALA A 198 15.05 -0.88 2.41
CA ALA A 198 16.04 -1.90 2.09
C ALA A 198 16.10 -3.01 3.16
N ASP A 199 16.15 -2.65 4.44
CA ASP A 199 16.25 -3.60 5.56
C ASP A 199 15.02 -4.51 5.64
N MET A 200 13.86 -4.00 5.21
CA MET A 200 12.60 -4.73 5.23
C MET A 200 12.33 -5.53 3.97
N ASN A 201 13.26 -5.53 3.00
CA ASN A 201 13.05 -6.11 1.68
C ASN A 201 11.80 -5.54 0.98
N ALA A 202 11.45 -4.28 1.24
CA ALA A 202 10.30 -3.65 0.62
C ALA A 202 10.58 -3.39 -0.87
N ARG A 203 9.55 -3.53 -1.70
CA ARG A 203 9.58 -3.27 -3.14
C ARG A 203 8.66 -2.11 -3.47
N LEU A 204 9.04 -1.32 -4.47
CA LEU A 204 8.11 -0.39 -5.07
C LEU A 204 6.92 -1.20 -5.64
N ALA A 205 5.69 -0.73 -5.44
CA ALA A 205 4.45 -1.42 -5.82
C ALA A 205 4.19 -1.37 -7.33
N THR A 206 5.17 -1.83 -8.11
CA THR A 206 5.05 -2.10 -9.54
C THR A 206 4.45 -3.49 -9.77
N TRP A 207 4.09 -3.83 -11.01
CA TRP A 207 3.69 -5.21 -11.34
C TRP A 207 4.79 -6.22 -11.02
N ASP A 208 6.06 -5.90 -11.31
CA ASP A 208 7.21 -6.75 -10.99
C ASP A 208 7.43 -6.89 -9.50
N GLY A 209 7.45 -5.76 -8.77
CA GLY A 209 7.60 -5.76 -7.31
C GLY A 209 6.48 -6.55 -6.63
N LEU A 210 5.25 -6.48 -7.17
CA LEU A 210 4.12 -7.24 -6.68
C LEU A 210 4.31 -8.74 -6.90
N LEU A 211 4.74 -9.16 -8.08
CA LEU A 211 5.02 -10.56 -8.36
C LEU A 211 6.11 -11.12 -7.45
N GLU A 212 7.19 -10.37 -7.23
CA GLU A 212 8.28 -10.77 -6.33
C GLU A 212 7.76 -11.05 -4.90
N VAL A 213 7.02 -10.09 -4.31
CA VAL A 213 6.48 -10.24 -2.96
C VAL A 213 5.45 -11.38 -2.91
N LEU A 214 4.63 -11.56 -3.94
CA LEU A 214 3.67 -12.67 -4.00
C LEU A 214 4.37 -14.03 -4.05
N ARG A 215 5.48 -14.17 -4.78
CA ARG A 215 6.27 -15.40 -4.81
C ARG A 215 6.85 -15.75 -3.45
N GLU A 216 7.29 -14.74 -2.69
CA GLU A 216 7.75 -14.93 -1.31
C GLU A 216 6.61 -15.34 -0.36
N CYS A 217 5.43 -14.76 -0.54
CA CYS A 217 4.28 -14.98 0.33
C CYS A 217 3.50 -16.28 0.03
N TYR A 218 3.47 -16.69 -1.25
CA TYR A 218 2.68 -17.81 -1.78
C TYR A 218 3.52 -18.65 -2.77
N PRO A 219 4.57 -19.33 -2.29
CA PRO A 219 5.50 -20.08 -3.15
C PRO A 219 4.83 -21.23 -3.92
N ASP A 220 3.76 -21.81 -3.38
CA ASP A 220 2.91 -22.81 -4.02
C ASP A 220 2.16 -22.27 -5.25
N LEU A 221 1.77 -21.00 -5.23
CA LEU A 221 1.09 -20.36 -6.36
C LEU A 221 2.08 -19.78 -7.38
N ALA A 222 3.35 -19.59 -7.00
CA ALA A 222 4.34 -18.90 -7.82
C ALA A 222 4.44 -19.39 -9.27
N PRO A 223 4.46 -20.72 -9.57
CA PRO A 223 4.51 -21.20 -10.95
C PRO A 223 3.28 -20.80 -11.76
N HIS A 224 2.09 -20.91 -11.16
CA HIS A 224 0.82 -20.59 -11.81
C HIS A 224 0.63 -19.09 -12.02
N LEU A 225 1.05 -18.27 -11.05
CA LEU A 225 1.04 -16.81 -11.20
C LEU A 225 1.98 -16.38 -12.32
N SER A 226 3.18 -16.96 -12.36
CA SER A 226 4.21 -16.59 -13.35
C SER A 226 3.79 -16.90 -14.79
N SER A 227 3.01 -17.96 -15.03
CA SER A 227 2.55 -18.31 -16.38
C SER A 227 1.49 -17.35 -16.93
N VAL A 228 0.69 -16.72 -16.05
CA VAL A 228 -0.40 -15.81 -16.42
C VAL A 228 -0.01 -14.33 -16.27
N TRP A 229 1.07 -14.02 -15.55
CA TRP A 229 1.45 -12.66 -15.18
C TRP A 229 1.59 -11.68 -16.35
N PRO A 230 2.30 -12.03 -17.46
CA PRO A 230 2.46 -11.09 -18.58
C PRO A 230 1.11 -10.69 -19.21
N ASP A 231 0.18 -11.64 -19.29
CA ASP A 231 -1.16 -11.38 -19.78
C ASP A 231 -1.98 -10.57 -18.77
N LEU A 232 -1.81 -10.81 -17.47
CA LEU A 232 -2.51 -10.07 -16.42
C LEU A 232 -2.12 -8.59 -16.41
N GLU A 233 -0.84 -8.29 -16.51
CA GLU A 233 -0.33 -6.91 -16.56
C GLU A 233 -0.88 -6.17 -17.79
N ARG A 234 -0.77 -6.80 -18.97
CA ARG A 234 -1.31 -6.26 -20.21
C ARG A 234 -2.81 -6.04 -20.12
N ASP A 235 -3.57 -7.04 -19.68
CA ASP A 235 -5.03 -6.97 -19.59
C ASP A 235 -5.48 -5.94 -18.55
N SER A 236 -4.82 -5.85 -17.40
CA SER A 236 -5.12 -4.85 -16.36
C SER A 236 -4.93 -3.43 -16.88
N THR A 237 -3.94 -3.22 -17.74
CA THR A 237 -3.64 -1.91 -18.34
C THR A 237 -4.58 -1.58 -19.51
N THR A 238 -4.90 -2.57 -20.35
CA THR A 238 -5.63 -2.35 -21.61
C THR A 238 -7.15 -2.50 -21.48
N LEU A 239 -7.61 -3.45 -20.68
CA LEU A 239 -9.05 -3.72 -20.48
C LEU A 239 -9.60 -3.01 -19.25
N GLY A 240 -8.75 -2.80 -18.25
CA GLY A 240 -9.13 -2.24 -16.95
C GLY A 240 -9.84 -3.26 -16.05
N PHE A 241 -10.02 -2.85 -14.79
CA PHE A 241 -10.58 -3.70 -13.74
C PHE A 241 -12.01 -4.16 -14.04
N ASP A 242 -12.90 -3.26 -14.46
CA ASP A 242 -14.33 -3.55 -14.62
C ASP A 242 -14.58 -4.66 -15.66
N ARG A 243 -13.76 -4.71 -16.72
CA ARG A 243 -13.84 -5.77 -17.73
C ARG A 243 -13.36 -7.12 -17.19
N LEU A 244 -12.30 -7.13 -16.39
CA LEU A 244 -11.81 -8.34 -15.75
C LEU A 244 -12.82 -8.85 -14.71
N GLU A 245 -13.43 -7.96 -13.93
CA GLU A 245 -14.51 -8.30 -13.02
C GLU A 245 -15.73 -8.86 -13.75
N HIS A 246 -16.12 -8.27 -14.89
CA HIS A 246 -17.21 -8.80 -15.70
C HIS A 246 -16.96 -10.24 -16.17
N ARG A 247 -15.74 -10.55 -16.63
CA ARG A 247 -15.35 -11.93 -17.00
C ARG A 247 -15.42 -12.87 -15.80
N TYR A 248 -14.88 -12.46 -14.66
CA TYR A 248 -14.97 -13.22 -13.42
C TYR A 248 -16.43 -13.53 -13.05
N ARG A 249 -17.33 -12.54 -13.13
CA ARG A 249 -18.76 -12.74 -12.86
C ARG A 249 -19.46 -13.62 -13.89
N SER A 250 -19.05 -13.57 -15.16
CA SER A 250 -19.64 -14.40 -16.21
C SER A 250 -19.42 -15.91 -15.99
N GLU A 251 -18.43 -16.27 -15.17
CA GLU A 251 -18.18 -17.65 -14.74
C GLU A 251 -18.93 -18.04 -13.46
N GLY A 252 -19.84 -17.19 -12.97
CA GLY A 252 -20.70 -17.48 -11.83
C GLY A 252 -20.15 -17.04 -10.47
N PHE A 253 -19.02 -16.34 -10.43
CA PHE A 253 -18.46 -15.80 -9.20
C PHE A 253 -19.18 -14.51 -8.74
N PRO A 254 -19.19 -14.20 -7.42
CA PRO A 254 -19.81 -12.98 -6.90
C PRO A 254 -19.07 -11.71 -7.34
N PRO A 255 -19.76 -10.55 -7.38
CA PRO A 255 -19.13 -9.28 -7.69
C PRO A 255 -18.06 -8.92 -6.65
N LEU A 256 -16.92 -8.39 -7.11
CA LEU A 256 -15.84 -7.90 -6.25
C LEU A 256 -16.22 -6.55 -5.63
N SER A 257 -17.03 -5.76 -6.32
CA SER A 257 -17.66 -4.57 -5.78
C SER A 257 -18.68 -4.96 -4.69
N GLY A 258 -18.33 -4.80 -3.42
CA GLY A 258 -19.22 -5.14 -2.30
C GLY A 258 -18.62 -6.00 -1.19
N LEU A 259 -17.29 -6.19 -1.15
CA LEU A 259 -16.60 -6.97 -0.09
C LEU A 259 -16.95 -6.60 1.37
N HIS A 260 -17.59 -5.46 1.62
CA HIS A 260 -18.14 -5.15 2.95
C HIS A 260 -19.42 -5.95 3.30
N GLN A 261 -19.97 -6.74 2.37
CA GLN A 261 -21.24 -7.47 2.52
C GLN A 261 -21.15 -8.98 2.27
N ALA A 262 -20.13 -9.47 1.54
CA ALA A 262 -19.91 -10.89 1.30
C ALA A 262 -18.73 -11.39 2.13
N SER A 263 -18.84 -12.55 2.77
CA SER A 263 -17.69 -13.15 3.45
C SER A 263 -16.62 -13.51 2.41
N VAL A 264 -15.35 -13.32 2.76
CA VAL A 264 -14.18 -13.62 1.91
C VAL A 264 -14.23 -15.04 1.32
N SER A 265 -14.92 -15.96 1.99
CA SER A 265 -15.16 -17.34 1.57
C SER A 265 -15.97 -17.50 0.27
N GLU A 266 -16.77 -16.51 -0.14
CA GLU A 266 -17.55 -16.57 -1.39
C GLU A 266 -16.71 -16.22 -2.63
N HIS A 267 -15.54 -15.61 -2.43
CA HIS A 267 -14.62 -15.25 -3.50
C HIS A 267 -13.59 -16.36 -3.79
N ILE A 268 -12.88 -16.22 -4.91
CA ILE A 268 -11.83 -17.15 -5.30
C ILE A 268 -10.76 -17.28 -4.19
N SER A 269 -10.72 -18.45 -3.57
CA SER A 269 -9.76 -18.76 -2.52
C SER A 269 -8.38 -19.07 -3.11
N ARG A 270 -7.34 -19.05 -2.27
CA ARG A 270 -6.00 -19.52 -2.64
C ARG A 270 -6.01 -20.95 -3.16
N ALA A 271 -6.73 -21.86 -2.48
CA ALA A 271 -6.83 -23.25 -2.87
C ALA A 271 -7.45 -23.38 -4.26
N ARG A 272 -8.56 -22.66 -4.51
CA ARG A 272 -9.23 -22.66 -5.81
C ARG A 272 -8.34 -22.09 -6.92
N LEU A 273 -7.56 -21.05 -6.63
CA LEU A 273 -6.60 -20.50 -7.58
C LEU A 273 -5.53 -21.53 -7.97
N GLY A 274 -5.04 -22.30 -6.99
CA GLY A 274 -4.08 -23.39 -7.21
C GLY A 274 -4.66 -24.53 -8.07
N GLU A 275 -5.89 -24.96 -7.77
CA GLU A 275 -6.61 -25.97 -8.58
C GLU A 275 -6.74 -25.53 -10.06
N LEU A 276 -7.20 -24.31 -10.30
CA LEU A 276 -7.32 -23.75 -11.65
C LEU A 276 -5.95 -23.70 -12.34
N GLY A 277 -4.89 -23.38 -11.60
CA GLY A 277 -3.51 -23.39 -12.09
C GLY A 277 -3.06 -24.79 -12.52
N ALA A 278 -3.29 -25.80 -11.68
CA ALA A 278 -2.95 -27.19 -11.97
C ALA A 278 -3.74 -27.78 -13.13
N GLU A 279 -5.00 -27.37 -13.30
CA GLU A 279 -5.86 -27.78 -14.42
C GLU A 279 -5.59 -27.02 -15.73
N GLY A 280 -4.69 -26.03 -15.75
CA GLY A 280 -4.46 -25.16 -16.91
C GLY A 280 -5.66 -24.23 -17.23
N LYS A 281 -6.57 -24.05 -16.27
CA LYS A 281 -7.79 -23.22 -16.38
C LYS A 281 -7.62 -21.84 -15.76
N LEU A 282 -6.48 -21.55 -15.13
CA LEU A 282 -6.20 -20.22 -14.59
C LEU A 282 -6.18 -19.16 -15.70
N ARG A 283 -6.77 -17.99 -15.42
CA ARG A 283 -6.93 -16.88 -16.36
C ARG A 283 -6.65 -15.55 -15.64
N THR A 284 -6.46 -14.48 -16.40
CA THR A 284 -6.11 -13.16 -15.86
C THR A 284 -7.16 -12.62 -14.87
N HIS A 285 -8.45 -12.79 -15.15
CA HIS A 285 -9.53 -12.34 -14.25
C HIS A 285 -9.57 -13.13 -12.93
N HIS A 286 -9.20 -14.42 -12.92
CA HIS A 286 -9.07 -15.20 -11.68
C HIS A 286 -7.99 -14.63 -10.77
N VAL A 287 -6.80 -14.39 -11.32
CA VAL A 287 -5.68 -13.82 -10.57
C VAL A 287 -6.03 -12.40 -10.13
N ARG A 288 -6.63 -11.57 -10.99
CA ARG A 288 -7.01 -10.20 -10.65
C ARG A 288 -8.03 -10.13 -9.50
N ALA A 289 -9.02 -11.02 -9.51
CA ALA A 289 -10.00 -11.16 -8.45
C ALA A 289 -9.34 -11.59 -7.14
N TRP A 290 -8.49 -12.61 -7.18
CA TRP A 290 -7.74 -13.06 -6.00
C TRP A 290 -6.86 -11.94 -5.43
N LEU A 291 -6.13 -11.20 -6.28
CA LEU A 291 -5.31 -10.07 -5.87
C LEU A 291 -6.12 -8.95 -5.21
N PHE A 292 -7.34 -8.69 -5.70
CA PHE A 292 -8.23 -7.71 -5.11
C PHE A 292 -8.65 -8.10 -3.68
N VAL A 293 -8.95 -9.38 -3.47
CA VAL A 293 -9.45 -9.91 -2.19
C VAL A 293 -8.32 -10.19 -1.20
N ALA A 294 -7.32 -10.98 -1.61
CA ALA A 294 -6.28 -11.49 -0.70
C ALA A 294 -5.07 -10.56 -0.56
N ALA A 295 -4.74 -9.81 -1.62
CA ALA A 295 -3.58 -8.90 -1.64
C ALA A 295 -3.98 -7.42 -1.57
N ASN A 296 -5.27 -7.11 -1.45
CA ASN A 296 -5.79 -5.75 -1.39
C ASN A 296 -5.39 -4.86 -2.60
N VAL A 297 -5.14 -5.48 -3.77
CA VAL A 297 -4.80 -4.76 -5.01
C VAL A 297 -6.06 -4.11 -5.56
N ARG A 298 -6.27 -2.83 -5.23
CA ARG A 298 -7.49 -2.07 -5.54
C ARG A 298 -7.69 -1.86 -7.05
N LYS A 299 -8.91 -1.52 -7.46
CA LYS A 299 -9.32 -1.39 -8.88
C LYS A 299 -8.53 -0.34 -9.68
N ASN A 300 -8.01 0.66 -8.98
CA ASN A 300 -7.20 1.78 -9.47
C ASN A 300 -5.70 1.46 -9.55
N PHE A 301 -5.25 0.31 -9.06
CA PHE A 301 -3.84 -0.08 -9.14
C PHE A 301 -3.36 -0.18 -10.59
N ARG A 302 -2.31 0.56 -10.93
CA ARG A 302 -1.70 0.57 -12.26
C ARG A 302 -0.36 -0.16 -12.34
N GLY A 303 0.24 -0.50 -11.20
CA GLY A 303 1.54 -1.16 -11.14
C GLY A 303 2.70 -0.29 -11.62
N ASP A 304 2.60 1.03 -11.45
CA ASP A 304 3.66 2.00 -11.70
C ASP A 304 4.36 2.48 -10.41
N GLY A 305 3.99 1.91 -9.25
CA GLY A 305 4.56 2.28 -7.96
C GLY A 305 3.91 3.47 -7.26
N TYR A 306 2.76 3.95 -7.73
CA TYR A 306 2.04 5.09 -7.13
C TYR A 306 0.59 4.74 -6.81
N THR A 307 0.04 5.37 -5.76
CA THR A 307 -1.40 5.41 -5.54
C THR A 307 -2.06 6.16 -6.70
N TRP A 308 -3.22 5.68 -7.15
CA TRP A 308 -4.07 6.41 -8.09
C TRP A 308 -5.42 6.70 -7.45
N LEU A 309 -5.83 7.95 -7.37
CA LEU A 309 -7.12 8.31 -6.77
C LEU A 309 -8.28 7.92 -7.69
N ALA A 310 -9.51 7.91 -7.15
CA ALA A 310 -10.71 7.70 -7.96
C ALA A 310 -10.90 8.79 -9.02
N SER A 311 -10.35 9.99 -8.81
CA SER A 311 -10.27 11.08 -9.81
C SER A 311 -9.35 10.76 -10.98
N GLY A 312 -8.52 9.72 -10.87
CA GLY A 312 -7.46 9.43 -11.82
C GLY A 312 -6.19 10.24 -11.58
N GLU A 313 -6.11 11.02 -10.50
CA GLU A 313 -4.88 11.73 -10.12
C GLU A 313 -3.87 10.79 -9.47
N ARG A 314 -2.58 11.02 -9.75
CA ARG A 314 -1.48 10.29 -9.13
C ARG A 314 -1.23 10.83 -7.72
N GLY A 315 -1.22 9.92 -6.75
CA GLY A 315 -0.90 10.18 -5.35
C GLY A 315 0.56 9.91 -5.01
N ASN A 316 0.79 9.44 -3.78
CA ASN A 316 2.13 9.14 -3.25
C ASN A 316 2.67 7.81 -3.82
N GLN A 317 3.98 7.60 -3.68
CA GLN A 317 4.59 6.30 -3.94
C GLN A 317 4.04 5.24 -2.97
N GLU A 318 3.76 4.06 -3.52
CA GLU A 318 3.34 2.89 -2.78
C GLU A 318 4.43 1.83 -2.84
N TRP A 319 4.66 1.20 -1.69
CA TRP A 319 5.59 0.11 -1.54
C TRP A 319 4.86 -1.09 -0.96
N ILE A 320 5.42 -2.27 -1.12
CA ILE A 320 4.86 -3.52 -0.66
C ILE A 320 5.94 -4.41 -0.07
N MET A 321 5.57 -5.20 0.92
CA MET A 321 6.46 -6.20 1.53
C MET A 321 5.62 -7.32 2.13
N ARG A 322 6.29 -8.41 2.52
CA ARG A 322 5.68 -9.44 3.36
C ARG A 322 5.22 -8.84 4.69
N ASN A 323 4.02 -9.19 5.14
CA ASN A 323 3.52 -8.80 6.46
C ASN A 323 4.39 -9.43 7.56
N ARG A 324 4.68 -8.66 8.61
CA ARG A 324 5.52 -9.06 9.74
C ARG A 324 4.92 -8.58 11.06
N ARG A 325 5.28 -9.25 12.14
CA ARG A 325 5.06 -8.70 13.48
C ARG A 325 6.02 -7.53 13.70
N ILE A 326 5.57 -6.53 14.45
CA ILE A 326 6.35 -5.30 14.67
C ILE A 326 7.52 -5.54 15.62
N ASP A 327 7.37 -6.46 16.58
CA ASP A 327 8.40 -6.87 17.53
C ASP A 327 9.55 -7.68 16.89
N GLU A 328 9.33 -8.28 15.72
CA GLU A 328 10.34 -9.02 14.94
C GLU A 328 11.20 -8.13 14.02
N MET A 329 11.03 -6.80 14.07
CA MET A 329 11.73 -5.88 13.18
C MET A 329 12.76 -5.02 13.93
N ASP A 330 14.04 -5.28 13.72
CA ASP A 330 15.15 -4.63 14.45
C ASP A 330 15.37 -3.13 14.13
N SER A 331 14.76 -2.61 13.07
CA SER A 331 15.04 -1.27 12.54
C SER A 331 13.77 -0.50 12.23
N VAL A 332 12.89 -0.40 13.22
CA VAL A 332 11.63 0.33 13.10
C VAL A 332 11.46 1.36 14.20
N THR A 333 10.64 2.38 13.95
CA THR A 333 10.15 3.30 14.98
C THR A 333 8.66 3.48 14.79
N THR A 334 7.93 3.54 15.90
CA THR A 334 6.50 3.78 15.90
C THR A 334 6.23 5.22 16.33
N VAL A 335 5.24 5.85 15.68
CA VAL A 335 4.81 7.22 15.97
C VAL A 335 3.29 7.22 16.11
N PRO A 336 2.72 7.52 17.28
CA PRO A 336 1.28 7.64 17.42
C PRO A 336 0.78 8.83 16.58
N LEU A 337 -0.21 8.58 15.73
CA LEU A 337 -0.87 9.61 14.94
C LEU A 337 -2.15 10.05 15.67
N GLY A 338 -1.97 10.94 16.65
CA GLY A 338 -3.03 11.41 17.53
C GLY A 338 -3.41 10.42 18.62
N GLN A 339 -3.86 10.95 19.77
CA GLN A 339 -4.72 10.22 20.69
C GLN A 339 -6.14 10.77 20.51
N PRO A 340 -7.21 9.96 20.65
CA PRO A 340 -8.51 10.54 20.92
C PRO A 340 -8.34 11.37 22.19
N THR A 341 -8.53 12.69 22.10
CA THR A 341 -8.58 13.50 23.32
C THR A 341 -9.79 13.03 24.12
N SER A 342 -9.66 12.94 25.45
CA SER A 342 -10.74 12.50 26.35
C SER A 342 -12.06 13.23 26.08
N ASP A 343 -12.00 14.48 25.62
CA ASP A 343 -13.16 15.32 25.30
C ASP A 343 -13.87 14.95 23.98
N GLN A 344 -13.20 14.22 23.08
CA GLN A 344 -13.77 13.74 21.81
C GLN A 344 -14.53 12.41 21.97
N VAL A 345 -14.31 11.68 23.06
CA VAL A 345 -15.03 10.43 23.40
C VAL A 345 -16.31 10.72 24.18
N ALA A 346 -16.44 11.93 24.75
CA ALA A 346 -17.55 12.33 25.63
C ALA A 346 -18.70 13.08 24.93
N LYS A 347 -18.70 13.20 23.60
CA LYS A 347 -19.76 13.84 22.79
C LYS A 347 -20.32 12.89 21.74
#